data_AF-A0A0K2T9S1-F1
#
_entry.id   AF-A0A0K2T9S1-F1
#
_cell.length_a   1.000
_cell.length_b   1.000
_cell.length_c   1.000
_cell.angle_alpha   90.00
_cell.angle_beta   90.00
_cell.angle_gamma   90.00
#
_symmetry.space_group_name_H-M   'P 1'
#
loop_
_entity.id
_entity.type
_entity.pdbx_description
1 polymer ?
#
loop_
_entity_poly.entity_id
_entity_poly.type
_entity_poly.pdbx_seq_one_letter_code
_entity_poly.pdbx_strand_id
1 'polypeptide(L)' 'MCQVGGRQNTFICPVGTLFDQRYLVCNWSNQVNCRNSVEFYNINRKIYKPTS' A
#
# COMPACT_ATOMS: atom_id res chain seq x y z
N MET A 1 -6.38 4.47 3.94
CA MET A 1 -7.44 4.89 2.98
C MET A 1 -8.51 5.65 3.75
N CYS A 2 -8.88 6.87 3.36
CA CYS A 2 -9.92 7.63 4.06
C CYS A 2 -11.28 7.39 3.42
N GLN A 3 -12.22 6.81 4.17
CA GLN A 3 -13.63 6.71 3.77
C GLN A 3 -14.33 8.07 3.94
N VAL A 4 -15.46 8.25 3.26
CA VAL A 4 -16.38 9.36 3.51
C VAL A 4 -16.70 9.39 5.02
N GLY A 5 -16.43 10.52 5.68
CA GLY A 5 -16.56 10.67 7.14
C GLY A 5 -15.25 10.57 7.94
N GLY A 6 -14.08 10.54 7.28
CA GLY A 6 -12.78 10.68 7.96
C GLY A 6 -12.23 9.40 8.60
N ARG A 7 -12.87 8.25 8.38
CA ARG A 7 -12.37 6.95 8.85
C ARG A 7 -11.17 6.50 8.04
N GLN A 8 -10.06 6.19 8.73
CA GLN A 8 -8.88 5.59 8.12
C GLN A 8 -8.97 4.07 8.17
N ASN A 9 -8.87 3.43 7.00
CA ASN A 9 -8.72 1.99 6.91
C ASN A 9 -7.25 1.62 6.88
N THR A 10 -6.89 0.69 7.77
CA THR A 10 -5.64 -0.07 7.76
C THR A 10 -5.90 -1.39 7.07
N PHE A 11 -4.98 -1.82 6.20
CA PHE A 11 -5.01 -3.13 5.56
C PHE A 11 -3.79 -3.92 6.04
N ILE A 12 -4.01 -5.18 6.41
CA ILE A 12 -2.97 -6.10 6.84
C ILE A 12 -2.77 -7.12 5.72
N CYS A 13 -1.53 -7.30 5.28
CA CYS A 13 -1.20 -8.34 4.31
C CYS A 13 -1.28 -9.74 4.95
N PRO A 14 -1.68 -10.78 4.19
CA PRO A 14 -1.62 -12.16 4.66
C PRO A 14 -0.23 -12.58 5.15
N VAL A 15 -0.18 -13.60 6.01
CA VAL A 15 1.08 -14.16 6.54
C VAL A 15 1.99 -14.58 5.38
N GLY A 16 3.27 -14.18 5.45
CA GLY A 16 4.27 -14.47 4.42
C GLY A 16 4.35 -13.45 3.28
N THR A 17 3.49 -12.42 3.28
CA THR A 17 3.49 -11.35 2.28
C THR A 17 3.75 -9.99 2.91
N LEU A 18 4.28 -9.06 2.11
CA LEU A 18 4.54 -7.66 2.47
C LEU A 18 3.91 -6.73 1.42
N PHE A 19 3.59 -5.51 1.82
CA PHE A 19 3.06 -4.52 0.89
C PHE A 19 4.15 -4.07 -0.09
N ASP A 20 3.95 -4.36 -1.37
CA ASP A 20 4.82 -3.95 -2.45
C ASP A 20 4.37 -2.59 -2.99
N GLN A 21 5.05 -1.54 -2.53
CA GLN A 21 4.72 -0.16 -2.88
C GLN A 21 4.74 0.08 -4.39
N ARG A 22 5.59 -0.64 -5.15
CA ARG A 22 5.74 -0.51 -6.61
C ARG A 22 4.47 -0.89 -7.36
N TYR A 23 3.78 -1.92 -6.88
CA TYR A 23 2.60 -2.51 -7.52
C TYR A 23 1.30 -2.27 -6.77
N LEU A 24 1.36 -1.73 -5.54
CA LEU A 24 0.21 -1.47 -4.67
C LEU A 24 -0.58 -2.75 -4.30
N VAL A 25 0.13 -3.86 -4.12
CA VAL A 25 -0.44 -5.18 -3.75
C VAL A 25 0.37 -5.82 -2.61
N CYS A 26 -0.17 -6.84 -1.96
CA CYS A 26 0.63 -7.71 -1.10
C CYS A 26 1.39 -8.70 -1.98
N ASN A 27 2.73 -8.69 -1.89
CA ASN A 27 3.60 -9.57 -2.63
C ASN A 27 4.40 -10.46 -1.67
N TRP A 28 5.01 -11.52 -2.18
CA TRP A 28 5.86 -12.40 -1.38
C TRP A 28 7.00 -11.61 -0.74
N SER A 29 7.24 -11.83 0.55
CA SER A 29 8.19 -11.05 1.33
C SER A 29 9.62 -11.05 0.76
N ASN A 30 10.02 -12.13 0.09
CA ASN A 30 11.31 -12.27 -0.57
C ASN A 30 11.44 -11.46 -1.88
N GLN A 31 10.33 -10.98 -2.46
CA GLN A 31 10.31 -10.15 -3.66
C GLN A 31 10.21 -8.65 -3.33
N VAL A 32 9.85 -8.31 -2.10
CA VAL A 32 9.72 -6.91 -1.65
C VAL A 32 11.07 -6.39 -1.16
N ASN A 33 11.61 -5.39 -1.87
CA ASN A 33 12.77 -4.64 -1.39
C ASN A 33 12.32 -3.43 -0.56
N CYS A 34 12.22 -3.62 0.76
CA CYS A 34 11.79 -2.58 1.69
C CYS A 34 12.66 -1.32 1.67
N ARG A 35 13.97 -1.42 1.34
CA ARG A 35 14.86 -0.25 1.30
C ARG A 35 14.51 0.68 0.14
N ASN A 36 14.05 0.13 -0.98
CA ASN A 36 13.68 0.91 -2.16
C ASN A 36 12.22 1.40 -2.11
N SER A 37 11.43 0.98 -1.13
CA SER A 37 10.02 1.40 -1.02
C SER A 37 9.83 2.92 -0.98
N VAL A 38 10.79 3.65 -0.41
CA VAL A 38 10.77 5.12 -0.34
C VAL A 38 10.74 5.79 -1.72
N GLU A 39 11.36 5.17 -2.74
CA GLU A 39 11.40 5.69 -4.11
C GLU A 39 10.02 5.67 -4.76
N PHE A 40 9.11 4.83 -4.26
CA PHE A 40 7.77 4.63 -4.77
C PHE A 40 6.69 5.33 -3.93
N TYR A 41 7.05 6.20 -2.98
CA TYR A 41 6.03 6.93 -2.18
C TYR A 41 5.15 7.85 -3.03
N ASN A 42 5.68 8.37 -4.13
CA ASN A 42 4.93 9.19 -5.08
C ASN A 42 3.70 8.48 -5.67
N ILE A 43 3.68 7.15 -5.75
CA ILE A 43 2.55 6.39 -6.29
C ILE A 43 1.47 6.08 -5.25
N ASN A 44 1.69 6.33 -3.95
CA ASN A 44 0.66 6.22 -2.91
C ASN A 44 -0.58 7.09 -3.21
N ARG A 45 -0.41 8.19 -3.94
CA ARG A 45 -1.52 9.04 -4.43
C ARG A 45 -2.61 8.25 -5.18
N LYS A 46 -2.28 7.11 -5.78
CA LYS A 46 -3.24 6.25 -6.49
C LYS A 46 -4.16 5.49 -5.54
N ILE A 47 -3.72 5.24 -4.31
CA ILE A 47 -4.52 4.58 -3.27
C ILE A 47 -5.56 5.56 -2.72
N TYR A 48 -5.21 6.84 -2.58
CA TYR A 48 -6.08 7.89 -2.02
C TYR A 48 -7.11 8.42 -3.02
N LYS A 49 -7.73 7.58 -3.85
CA LYS A 49 -8.87 8.03 -4.64
C LYS A 49 -10.07 8.26 -3.71
N PRO A 50 -10.60 9.49 -3.57
CA PRO A 50 -11.94 9.64 -3.03
C PRO A 50 -12.86 8.87 -3.98
N THR A 51 -13.59 7.90 -3.44
CA THR A 51 -14.71 7.30 -4.15
C THR A 51 -15.70 8.44 -4.43
N SER A 52 -15.79 8.88 -5.70
CA SER A 52 -16.94 9.62 -6.19
C SER A 52 -18.19 8.75 -6.10
#